data_AF-A0A1C4RSA0-F1
#
_entry.id   AF-A0A1C4RSA0-F1
#
_cell.length_a   1.000
_cell.length_b   1.000
_cell.length_c   1.000
_cell.angle_alpha   90.00
_cell.angle_beta   90.00
_cell.angle_gamma   90.00
#
_symmetry.space_group_name_H-M   'P 1'
#
loop_
_entity.id
_entity.type
_entity.pdbx_description
1 polymer ?
#
loop_
_entity_poly.entity_id
_entity_poly.type
_entity_poly.pdbx_seq_one_letter_code
_entity_poly.pdbx_strand_id
1 'polypeptide(L)'
;MAWTWRFEKADGTEVPPAVEPEEFTTQGDAESWIGEIWKDLLAGGADQVVLFDGETRIYGPMSLHGESAEAAEPAEPAEPAAGPAADES
;
A
#
# COMPACT_ATOMS: atom_id res chain seq x y z
N MET A 1 11.83 -12.24 4.53
CA MET A 1 11.17 -11.00 4.10
C MET A 1 10.21 -11.42 3.01
N ALA A 2 8.91 -11.28 3.28
CA ALA A 2 7.84 -11.72 2.40
C ALA A 2 6.96 -10.50 2.11
N TRP A 3 6.74 -10.22 0.83
CA TRP A 3 5.91 -9.11 0.41
C TRP A 3 4.44 -9.57 0.47
N THR A 4 3.60 -8.83 1.20
CA THR A 4 2.22 -9.24 1.47
C THR A 4 1.25 -8.11 1.19
N TRP A 5 0.14 -8.43 0.51
CA TRP A 5 -0.95 -7.50 0.28
C TRP A 5 -2.03 -7.62 1.36
N ARG A 6 -2.44 -6.48 1.92
CA ARG A 6 -3.69 -6.35 2.67
C ARG A 6 -4.74 -5.72 1.77
N PHE A 7 -5.96 -6.25 1.83
CA PHE A 7 -7.09 -5.81 1.02
C PHE A 7 -8.11 -5.15 1.93
N GLU A 8 -8.61 -3.99 1.53
CA GLU A 8 -9.51 -3.19 2.35
C GLU A 8 -10.65 -2.62 1.51
N LYS A 9 -11.76 -2.31 2.18
CA LYS A 9 -12.80 -1.45 1.65
C LYS A 9 -12.37 0.01 1.68
N ALA A 10 -13.16 0.88 1.06
CA ALA A 10 -12.90 2.32 1.03
C ALA A 10 -12.88 2.97 2.43
N ASP A 11 -13.49 2.34 3.44
CA ASP A 11 -13.45 2.83 4.83
C ASP A 11 -12.25 2.30 5.64
N GLY A 12 -11.38 1.46 5.05
CA GLY A 12 -10.25 0.84 5.72
C GLY A 12 -10.58 -0.47 6.45
N THR A 13 -11.81 -0.99 6.32
CA THR A 13 -12.13 -2.33 6.81
C THR A 13 -11.38 -3.38 5.98
N GLU A 14 -10.57 -4.21 6.65
CA GLU A 14 -9.90 -5.34 6.02
C GLU A 14 -10.92 -6.38 5.52
N VAL A 15 -10.69 -6.89 4.32
CA VAL A 15 -11.49 -7.94 3.68
C VAL A 15 -10.60 -9.07 3.18
N PRO A 16 -11.10 -10.31 3.15
CA PRO A 16 -10.39 -11.39 2.48
C PRO A 16 -10.32 -11.08 0.96
N PRO A 17 -9.19 -11.38 0.30
CA PRO A 17 -9.11 -11.21 -1.14
C PRO A 17 -10.00 -12.24 -1.85
N ALA A 18 -10.55 -11.86 -3.01
CA ALA A 18 -11.21 -12.81 -3.89
C ALA A 18 -10.22 -13.67 -4.70
N VAL A 19 -8.96 -13.24 -4.79
CA VAL A 19 -7.86 -13.99 -5.42
C VAL A 19 -6.71 -14.07 -4.42
N GLU A 20 -6.35 -15.27 -3.99
CA GLU A 20 -5.26 -15.46 -3.03
C GLU A 20 -3.92 -15.01 -3.66
N PRO A 21 -3.17 -14.10 -2.99
CA PRO A 21 -1.83 -13.73 -3.44
C PRO A 21 -0.87 -14.90 -3.28
N GLU A 22 0.08 -15.00 -4.21
CA GLU A 22 1.21 -15.90 -4.09
C GLU A 22 2.30 -15.36 -3.14
N GLU A 23 3.26 -16.20 -2.79
CA GLU A 23 4.42 -15.78 -1.99
C GLU A 23 5.41 -15.01 -2.86
N PHE A 24 5.39 -13.68 -2.75
CA PHE A 24 6.27 -12.80 -3.51
C PHE A 24 7.65 -12.67 -2.84
N THR A 25 8.70 -12.78 -3.65
CA THR A 25 10.09 -12.62 -3.18
C THR A 25 10.65 -11.20 -3.41
N THR A 26 9.96 -10.37 -4.21
CA THR A 26 10.36 -8.98 -4.48
C THR A 26 9.14 -8.05 -4.55
N GLN A 27 9.35 -6.75 -4.32
CA GLN A 27 8.30 -5.74 -4.44
C GLN A 27 7.68 -5.71 -5.84
N GLY A 28 8.52 -5.72 -6.88
CA GLY A 28 8.06 -5.61 -8.27
C GLY A 28 7.22 -6.79 -8.74
N ASP A 29 7.43 -7.96 -8.14
CA ASP A 29 6.61 -9.16 -8.35
C ASP A 29 5.22 -8.99 -7.72
N ALA A 30 5.17 -8.50 -6.47
CA ALA A 30 3.92 -8.14 -5.81
C ALA A 30 3.15 -7.01 -6.53
N GLU A 31 3.86 -6.00 -7.04
CA GLU A 31 3.31 -4.89 -7.82
C GLU A 31 2.85 -5.31 -9.23
N SER A 32 3.54 -6.25 -9.86
CA SER A 32 3.07 -6.81 -11.14
C SER A 32 1.77 -7.57 -10.93
N TRP A 33 1.73 -8.44 -9.91
CA TRP A 33 0.55 -9.23 -9.59
C TRP A 33 -0.68 -8.35 -9.40
N ILE A 34 -0.63 -7.31 -8.57
CA ILE A 34 -1.78 -6.44 -8.34
C ILE A 34 -2.24 -5.75 -9.63
N GLY A 35 -1.32 -5.36 -10.51
CA GLY A 35 -1.62 -4.77 -11.81
C GLY A 35 -2.35 -5.74 -12.75
N GLU A 36 -2.17 -7.05 -12.58
CA GLU A 36 -2.83 -8.08 -13.37
C GLU A 36 -4.23 -8.45 -12.84
N ILE A 37 -4.41 -8.55 -11.52
CA ILE A 37 -5.63 -9.12 -10.91
C ILE A 37 -6.54 -8.09 -10.21
N TRP A 38 -6.21 -6.78 -10.23
CA TRP A 38 -6.98 -5.76 -9.49
C TRP A 38 -8.48 -5.76 -9.77
N LYS A 39 -8.90 -6.09 -11.00
CA LYS A 39 -10.32 -6.13 -11.38
C LYS A 39 -11.07 -7.24 -10.67
N ASP A 40 -10.45 -8.40 -10.51
CA ASP A 40 -11.03 -9.55 -9.81
C ASP A 40 -11.09 -9.30 -8.31
N LEU A 41 -10.09 -8.64 -7.73
CA LEU A 41 -10.13 -8.18 -6.34
C LEU A 41 -11.25 -7.15 -6.10
N LEU A 42 -11.39 -6.20 -7.03
CA LEU A 42 -12.45 -5.20 -6.98
C LEU A 42 -13.83 -5.84 -7.08
N ALA A 43 -14.01 -6.77 -8.03
CA ALA A 43 -15.24 -7.57 -8.13
C ALA A 43 -15.50 -8.41 -6.87
N GLY A 44 -14.43 -8.79 -6.17
CA GLY A 44 -14.42 -9.46 -4.87
C GLY A 44 -14.82 -8.60 -3.67
N GLY A 45 -14.87 -7.28 -3.82
CA GLY A 45 -15.25 -6.34 -2.77
C GLY A 45 -14.07 -5.68 -2.03
N ALA A 46 -12.85 -5.76 -2.55
CA ALA A 46 -11.75 -4.91 -2.12
C ALA A 46 -11.79 -3.59 -2.90
N ASP A 47 -11.82 -2.44 -2.22
CA ASP A 47 -11.76 -1.13 -2.86
C ASP A 47 -10.31 -0.62 -2.96
N GLN A 48 -9.43 -1.04 -2.05
CA GLN A 48 -8.04 -0.58 -1.97
C GLN A 48 -7.09 -1.66 -1.42
N VAL A 49 -5.79 -1.46 -1.65
CA VAL A 49 -4.74 -2.38 -1.18
C VAL A 49 -3.55 -1.67 -0.55
N VAL A 50 -2.87 -2.37 0.36
CA VAL A 50 -1.68 -1.91 1.07
C VAL A 50 -0.61 -2.99 1.01
N LEU A 51 0.62 -2.61 0.64
CA LEU A 51 1.76 -3.55 0.57
C LEU A 51 2.58 -3.49 1.85
N PHE A 52 2.96 -4.66 2.34
CA PHE A 52 3.82 -4.84 3.50
C PHE A 52 5.10 -5.61 3.12
N ASP A 53 6.22 -5.26 3.75
CA ASP A 53 7.40 -6.12 3.90
C ASP A 53 7.43 -6.64 5.34
N GLY A 54 7.03 -7.89 5.51
CA GLY A 54 6.76 -8.45 6.83
C GLY A 54 5.65 -7.66 7.54
N GLU A 55 5.98 -6.98 8.63
CA GLU A 55 5.03 -6.18 9.44
C GLU A 55 5.05 -4.70 9.06
N THR A 56 5.98 -4.27 8.21
CA THR A 56 6.15 -2.85 7.86
C THR A 56 5.34 -2.53 6.61
N ARG A 57 4.46 -1.53 6.70
CA ARG A 57 3.74 -0.99 5.54
C ARG A 57 4.69 -0.17 4.67
N ILE A 58 4.82 -0.53 3.40
CA ILE A 58 5.78 0.08 2.47
C ILE A 58 5.06 0.89 1.38
N TYR A 59 3.82 0.51 1.03
CA TYR A 59 3.03 1.18 -0.01
C TYR A 59 1.53 1.18 0.31
N GLY A 60 0.81 2.17 -0.22
CA GLY A 60 -0.66 2.28 -0.14
C GLY A 60 -1.19 3.27 0.90
N PRO A 61 -2.54 3.42 1.02
CA PRO A 61 -3.53 2.59 0.33
C PRO A 61 -3.65 3.03 -1.13
N MET A 62 -3.69 2.06 -2.04
CA MET A 62 -3.92 2.29 -3.46
C MET A 62 -5.32 1.83 -3.82
N SER A 63 -6.12 2.72 -4.41
CA SER A 63 -7.46 2.39 -4.89
C SER A 63 -7.42 1.42 -6.07
N LEU A 64 -8.29 0.40 -6.03
CA LEU A 64 -8.54 -0.52 -7.15
C LEU A 64 -9.62 0.02 -8.10
N HIS A 65 -10.30 1.10 -7.73
CA HIS A 65 -11.27 1.78 -8.59
C HIS A 65 -10.49 2.59 -9.63
N GLY A 66 -10.37 2.03 -10.83
CA GLY A 66 -9.48 2.57 -11.86
C GLY A 66 -9.73 4.03 -12.21
N GLU A 67 -8.74 4.87 -11.88
CA GLU A 67 -8.22 5.94 -12.73
C GLU A 67 -6.70 5.92 -12.52
N SER A 68 -5.94 5.90 -13.62
CA SER A 68 -4.50 5.60 -13.65
C SER A 68 -3.74 6.28 -12.50
N ALA A 69 -3.16 5.48 -11.59
CA ALA A 69 -2.27 5.84 -10.48
C ALA A 69 -1.76 7.29 -10.45
N GLU A 70 -2.55 8.24 -9.96
CA GLU A 70 -2.09 9.59 -9.63
C GLU A 70 -2.82 10.05 -8.35
N ALA A 71 -2.04 10.60 -7.42
CA ALA A 71 -2.44 11.16 -6.11
C ALA A 71 -2.76 10.15 -4.98
N ALA A 72 -1.73 9.43 -4.51
CA ALA A 72 -1.60 9.19 -3.07
C ALA A 72 -0.83 10.40 -2.49
N GLU A 73 -1.56 11.41 -2.04
CA GLU A 73 -0.99 12.51 -1.26
C GLU A 73 -0.30 11.91 -0.02
N PRO A 74 0.98 12.27 0.27
CA PRO A 74 1.65 11.72 1.43
C PRO A 74 0.92 12.18 2.68
N ALA A 75 0.43 11.22 3.47
CA ALA A 75 0.09 11.48 4.87
C ALA A 75 1.39 11.90 5.58
N GLU A 76 1.58 13.21 5.74
CA GLU A 76 2.70 13.81 6.44
C GLU A 76 2.78 13.23 7.87
N PRO A 77 3.88 12.57 8.28
CA PRO A 77 4.14 12.44 9.70
C PRO A 77 4.56 13.83 10.20
N ALA A 78 3.67 14.47 10.96
CA ALA A 78 4.01 15.64 11.74
C ALA A 78 5.12 15.26 12.75
N GLU A 79 6.37 15.62 12.45
CA GLU A 79 7.46 15.58 13.43
C GLU A 79 7.95 17.00 13.75
N PRO A 80 8.10 17.34 15.04
CA PRO A 80 8.23 18.72 15.52
C PRO A 80 9.61 19.30 15.21
N ALA A 81 9.63 20.59 14.84
CA ALA A 81 10.85 21.38 14.65
C ALA A 81 11.73 21.37 15.92
N ALA A 82 12.74 20.50 15.94
CA ALA A 82 13.82 20.54 16.91
C ALA A 82 14.91 21.50 16.43
N GLY A 83 14.88 22.72 17.00
CA GLY A 83 16.04 23.56 17.37
C GLY A 83 17.02 24.05 16.28
N PRO A 84 17.18 25.37 16.07
CA PRO A 84 18.34 25.86 15.32
C PRO A 84 19.66 25.67 16.09
N ALA A 85 20.64 25.19 15.33
CA ALA A 85 22.09 25.23 15.45
C ALA A 85 22.69 25.97 16.66
N ALA A 86 23.51 25.25 17.41
CA ALA A 86 24.69 25.83 18.05
C ALA A 86 25.92 25.25 17.35
N ASP A 87 26.92 26.12 17.19
CA ASP A 87 28.32 25.83 16.81
C ASP A 87 28.66 25.85 15.31
N GLU A 88 29.10 27.01 14.82
CA GLU A 88 30.54 27.21 14.52
C GLU A 88 30.84 28.66 14.08
N SER A 89 32.02 29.13 14.53
CA SER A 89 32.72 30.42 14.34
C SER A 89 32.33 31.63 15.19
#